data_AF-A0A7W1FWW9-F1
#
_entry.id   AF-A0A7W1FWW9-F1
#
_cell.length_a   1.000
_cell.length_b   1.000
_cell.length_c   1.000
_cell.angle_alpha   90.00
_cell.angle_beta   90.00
_cell.angle_gamma   90.00
#
_symmetry.space_group_name_H-M   'P 1'
#
loop_
_entity.id
_entity.type
_entity.pdbx_description
1 polymer ?
#
loop_
_entity_poly.entity_id
_entity_poly.type
_entity_poly.pdbx_seq_one_letter_code
_entity_poly.pdbx_strand_id
1 'polypeptide(L)'
;MISKIEEGLEKFKDKIIKQHIFNFYLNISHTYFAVEDYSKALLWINKLFALKEINTRQDIQALARIYNLIIHFELKNSLLLPYSALSTYRFLNKRNTLYKSEKIILRFIKNYPSLAGQQEIIAAFKELKNEISVLLNDPFEKRAFEFFDLMSWLESKIEKKSFAEIVREKAIG
;
A
#
# COMPACT_ATOMS: atom_id res chain seq x y z
N MET A 1 22.37 2.44 1.67
CA MET A 1 21.77 2.14 3.00
C MET A 1 20.81 0.96 2.90
N ILE A 2 19.84 0.98 1.97
CA ILE A 2 18.90 -0.13 1.76
C ILE A 2 19.63 -1.46 1.46
N SER A 3 20.63 -1.45 0.57
CA SER A 3 21.43 -2.64 0.24
C SER A 3 22.06 -3.35 1.45
N LYS A 4 22.58 -2.58 2.43
CA LYS A 4 23.14 -3.14 3.67
C LYS A 4 22.08 -3.84 4.53
N ILE A 5 20.84 -3.34 4.51
CA ILE A 5 19.70 -3.96 5.21
C ILE A 5 19.32 -5.27 4.51
N GLU A 6 19.30 -5.29 3.17
CA GLU A 6 19.02 -6.50 2.39
C GLU A 6 20.08 -7.59 2.62
N GLU A 7 21.37 -7.21 2.57
CA GLU A 7 22.49 -8.11 2.85
C GLU A 7 22.43 -8.69 4.27
N GLY A 8 22.16 -7.85 5.26
CA GLY A 8 21.98 -8.29 6.64
C GLY A 8 20.79 -9.26 6.79
N LEU A 9 19.67 -8.95 6.14
CA LEU A 9 18.49 -9.80 6.19
C LEU A 9 18.75 -11.17 5.57
N GLU A 10 19.39 -11.24 4.40
CA GLU A 10 19.72 -12.53 3.78
C GLU A 10 20.70 -13.35 4.64
N LYS A 11 21.66 -12.68 5.29
CA LYS A 11 22.65 -13.33 6.17
C LYS A 11 22.06 -13.88 7.46
N PHE A 12 21.00 -13.25 7.99
CA PHE A 12 20.47 -13.57 9.32
C PHE A 12 19.03 -14.06 9.33
N LYS A 13 18.36 -14.21 8.17
CA LYS A 13 16.94 -14.61 8.08
C LYS A 13 16.59 -15.86 8.88
N ASP A 14 17.46 -16.86 8.91
CA ASP A 14 17.21 -18.12 9.63
C ASP A 14 17.30 -17.97 11.16
N LYS A 15 17.88 -16.87 11.64
CA LYS A 15 18.00 -16.51 13.06
C LYS A 15 16.93 -15.51 13.51
N ILE A 16 16.16 -14.95 12.58
CA ILE A 16 15.09 -14.00 12.86
C ILE A 16 13.81 -14.76 13.17
N ILE A 17 13.15 -14.43 14.29
CA ILE A 17 11.83 -14.98 14.61
C ILE A 17 10.88 -14.60 13.46
N LYS A 18 10.20 -15.58 12.89
CA LYS A 18 9.39 -15.44 11.67
C LYS A 18 8.42 -14.25 11.71
N GLN A 19 7.85 -13.92 12.87
CA GLN A 19 6.96 -12.77 13.01
C GLN A 19 7.62 -11.42 12.66
N HIS A 20 8.93 -11.27 12.86
CA HIS A 20 9.67 -10.04 12.54
C HIS A 20 10.06 -9.97 11.07
N ILE A 21 10.13 -11.12 10.37
CA ILE A 21 10.49 -11.15 8.95
C ILE A 21 9.47 -10.42 8.08
N PHE A 22 8.19 -10.49 8.45
CA PHE A 22 7.12 -9.79 7.75
C PHE A 22 7.31 -8.27 7.80
N ASN A 23 7.63 -7.74 8.98
CA ASN A 23 7.89 -6.32 9.18
C ASN A 23 9.12 -5.87 8.39
N PHE A 24 10.18 -6.68 8.34
CA PHE A 24 11.35 -6.36 7.51
C PHE A 24 10.99 -6.25 6.03
N TYR A 25 10.24 -7.22 5.50
CA TYR A 25 9.88 -7.23 4.07
C TYR A 25 8.97 -6.06 3.72
N LEU A 26 7.99 -5.75 4.59
CA LEU A 26 7.11 -4.60 4.44
C LEU A 26 7.90 -3.28 4.52
N ASN A 27 8.79 -3.12 5.49
CA ASN A 27 9.57 -1.89 5.68
C ASN A 27 10.55 -1.67 4.53
N ILE A 28 11.20 -2.72 4.03
CA ILE A 28 12.09 -2.60 2.86
C ILE A 28 11.27 -2.20 1.62
N SER A 29 10.11 -2.82 1.41
CA SER A 29 9.20 -2.44 0.33
C SER A 29 8.78 -0.97 0.44
N HIS A 30 8.35 -0.53 1.62
CA HIS A 30 7.96 0.85 1.89
C HIS A 30 9.13 1.83 1.66
N THR A 31 10.35 1.44 2.02
CA THR A 31 11.54 2.27 1.77
C THR A 31 11.80 2.45 0.27
N TYR A 32 11.65 1.39 -0.52
CA TYR A 32 11.76 1.49 -1.99
C TYR A 32 10.62 2.31 -2.60
N PHE A 33 9.40 2.16 -2.09
CA PHE A 33 8.25 2.96 -2.51
C PHE A 33 8.50 4.45 -2.25
N ALA A 34 9.06 4.80 -1.09
CA ALA A 34 9.33 6.18 -0.72
C ALA A 34 10.33 6.88 -1.66
N VAL A 35 11.26 6.12 -2.25
CA VAL A 35 12.19 6.60 -3.28
C VAL A 35 11.71 6.34 -4.71
N GLU A 36 10.43 6.03 -4.88
CA GLU A 36 9.74 5.79 -6.16
C GLU A 36 10.29 4.61 -6.99
N ASP A 37 11.07 3.72 -6.36
CA ASP A 37 11.50 2.44 -6.95
C ASP A 37 10.42 1.37 -6.74
N TYR A 38 9.27 1.59 -7.40
CA TYR A 38 8.08 0.75 -7.25
C TYR A 38 8.30 -0.70 -7.70
N SER A 39 9.24 -0.93 -8.63
CA SER A 39 9.62 -2.27 -9.07
C SER A 39 10.26 -3.08 -7.95
N LYS A 40 11.18 -2.47 -7.19
CA LYS A 40 11.75 -3.14 -6.01
C LYS A 40 10.77 -3.20 -4.85
N ALA A 41 9.92 -2.19 -4.67
CA ALA A 41 8.83 -2.27 -3.70
C ALA A 41 7.96 -3.52 -3.95
N LEU A 42 7.56 -3.74 -5.21
CA LEU A 42 6.80 -4.92 -5.64
C LEU A 42 7.56 -6.23 -5.39
N LEU A 43 8.86 -6.27 -5.71
CA LEU A 43 9.70 -7.45 -5.47
C LEU A 43 9.62 -7.90 -4.00
N TRP A 44 9.75 -6.96 -3.06
CA TRP A 44 9.72 -7.26 -1.63
C TRP A 44 8.34 -7.69 -1.13
N ILE A 45 7.26 -7.15 -1.69
CA ILE A 45 5.90 -7.62 -1.41
C ILE A 45 5.65 -9.03 -1.97
N ASN A 46 6.17 -9.34 -3.15
CA ASN A 46 6.07 -10.69 -3.69
C ASN A 46 6.87 -11.71 -2.84
N LYS A 47 8.04 -11.31 -2.32
CA LYS A 47 8.78 -12.13 -1.34
C LYS A 47 7.95 -12.38 -0.08
N LEU A 48 7.18 -11.40 0.39
CA LEU A 48 6.30 -11.55 1.56
C LEU A 48 5.18 -12.56 1.29
N PHE A 49 4.54 -12.49 0.13
CA PHE A 49 3.49 -13.44 -0.26
C PHE A 49 4.01 -14.87 -0.47
N ALA A 50 5.30 -15.05 -0.77
CA ALA A 50 5.90 -16.37 -0.94
C ALA A 50 6.17 -17.10 0.39
N LEU A 51 6.13 -16.42 1.54
CA LEU A 51 6.34 -17.03 2.86
C LEU A 51 5.12 -17.89 3.24
N LYS A 52 5.31 -19.17 3.56
CA LYS A 52 4.21 -20.07 3.92
C LYS A 52 3.42 -19.57 5.13
N GLU A 53 4.11 -18.94 6.07
CA GLU A 53 3.60 -18.42 7.33
C GLU A 53 2.69 -17.20 7.16
N ILE A 54 2.74 -16.52 6.01
CA ILE A 54 1.83 -15.38 5.75
C ILE A 54 0.36 -15.81 5.77
N ASN A 55 0.08 -17.08 5.46
CA ASN A 55 -1.26 -17.62 5.43
C ASN A 55 -1.92 -17.67 6.82
N THR A 56 -1.13 -17.70 7.91
CA THR A 56 -1.64 -17.66 9.29
C THR A 56 -1.82 -16.23 9.78
N ARG A 57 -1.15 -15.25 9.15
CA ARG A 57 -1.22 -13.82 9.48
C ARG A 57 -2.13 -13.07 8.53
N GLN A 58 -3.43 -13.31 8.73
CA GLN A 58 -4.50 -12.78 7.91
C GLN A 58 -4.52 -11.24 7.85
N ASP A 59 -4.19 -10.60 8.96
CA ASP A 59 -4.06 -9.16 9.14
C ASP A 59 -2.96 -8.59 8.22
N ILE A 60 -1.78 -9.18 8.24
CA ILE A 60 -0.65 -8.76 7.40
C ILE A 60 -0.99 -8.99 5.92
N GLN A 61 -1.64 -10.10 5.60
CA GLN A 61 -2.00 -10.42 4.23
C GLN A 61 -3.05 -9.45 3.66
N ALA A 62 -3.99 -8.97 4.47
CA ALA A 62 -4.95 -7.93 4.09
C ALA A 62 -4.25 -6.62 3.71
N LEU A 63 -3.43 -6.13 4.63
CA LEU A 63 -2.63 -4.91 4.48
C LEU A 63 -1.70 -4.98 3.27
N ALA A 64 -0.95 -6.09 3.12
CA ALA A 64 -0.02 -6.28 2.01
C ALA A 64 -0.74 -6.30 0.65
N ARG A 65 -1.99 -6.79 0.57
CA ARG A 65 -2.76 -6.80 -0.68
C ARG A 65 -3.20 -5.40 -1.09
N ILE A 66 -3.72 -4.60 -0.17
CA ILE A 66 -4.08 -3.20 -0.45
C ILE A 66 -2.85 -2.42 -0.87
N TYR A 67 -1.75 -2.57 -0.14
CA TYR A 67 -0.49 -1.94 -0.48
C TYR A 67 0.06 -2.40 -1.85
N ASN A 68 -0.06 -3.69 -2.18
CA ASN A 68 0.31 -4.21 -3.49
C ASN A 68 -0.50 -3.57 -4.63
N LEU A 69 -1.79 -3.29 -4.40
CA LEU A 69 -2.61 -2.58 -5.39
C LEU A 69 -2.11 -1.15 -5.63
N ILE A 70 -1.69 -0.46 -4.57
CA ILE A 70 -1.09 0.88 -4.66
C ILE A 70 0.24 0.81 -5.44
N ILE A 71 1.10 -0.17 -5.17
CA ILE A 71 2.34 -0.35 -5.93
C ILE A 71 2.05 -0.60 -7.42
N HIS A 72 1.10 -1.48 -7.73
CA HIS A 72 0.73 -1.74 -9.12
C HIS A 72 0.09 -0.53 -9.80
N PHE A 73 -0.62 0.31 -9.04
CA PHE A 73 -1.16 1.56 -9.53
C PHE A 73 -0.02 2.48 -9.97
N GLU A 74 1.01 2.64 -9.14
CA GLU A 74 2.20 3.45 -9.46
C GLU A 74 2.99 2.92 -10.65
N LEU A 75 3.07 1.59 -10.79
CA LEU A 75 3.69 0.93 -11.94
C LEU A 75 2.88 1.07 -13.23
N LYS A 76 1.70 1.71 -13.19
CA LYS A 76 0.78 1.86 -14.33
C LYS A 76 0.36 0.52 -14.93
N ASN A 77 0.22 -0.52 -14.10
CA ASN A 77 -0.25 -1.84 -14.51
C ASN A 77 -1.79 -1.85 -14.66
N SER A 78 -2.31 -0.99 -15.54
CA SER A 78 -3.75 -0.72 -15.72
C SER A 78 -4.57 -1.97 -16.07
N LEU A 79 -4.01 -2.90 -16.83
CA LEU A 79 -4.67 -4.17 -17.19
C LEU A 79 -4.82 -5.11 -15.99
N LEU A 80 -3.82 -5.15 -15.10
CA LEU A 80 -3.80 -6.07 -13.96
C LEU A 80 -4.63 -5.56 -12.77
N LEU A 81 -4.71 -4.23 -12.63
CA LEU A 81 -5.32 -3.56 -11.49
C LEU A 81 -6.75 -4.03 -11.17
N PRO A 82 -7.69 -4.11 -12.14
CA PRO A 82 -9.07 -4.51 -11.86
C PRO A 82 -9.17 -5.97 -11.36
N TYR A 83 -8.39 -6.88 -11.95
CA TYR A 83 -8.36 -8.28 -11.53
C TYR A 83 -7.77 -8.44 -10.13
N SER A 84 -6.66 -7.74 -9.86
CA SER A 84 -6.03 -7.72 -8.54
C SER A 84 -6.95 -7.12 -7.49
N ALA A 85 -7.68 -6.05 -7.80
CA ALA A 85 -8.67 -5.45 -6.90
C ALA A 85 -9.82 -6.42 -6.59
N LEU A 86 -10.36 -7.10 -7.61
CA LEU A 86 -11.42 -8.09 -7.41
C LEU A 86 -10.96 -9.28 -6.55
N SER A 87 -9.75 -9.78 -6.80
CA SER A 87 -9.18 -10.88 -6.00
C SER A 87 -8.96 -10.47 -4.54
N THR A 88 -8.52 -9.23 -4.31
CA THR A 88 -8.32 -8.65 -2.98
C THR A 88 -9.65 -8.47 -2.25
N TYR A 89 -10.66 -7.93 -2.94
CA TYR A 89 -12.01 -7.81 -2.39
C TYR A 89 -12.56 -9.16 -1.93
N ARG A 90 -12.49 -10.20 -2.79
CA ARG A 90 -12.97 -11.55 -2.46
C ARG A 90 -12.29 -12.12 -1.21
N PHE A 91 -10.97 -11.90 -1.12
CA PHE A 91 -10.17 -12.35 0.01
C PHE A 91 -10.58 -11.66 1.33
N LEU A 92 -10.73 -10.34 1.33
CA LEU A 92 -11.10 -9.55 2.51
C LEU A 92 -12.55 -9.82 2.94
N ASN A 93 -13.47 -9.90 1.97
CA ASN A 93 -14.89 -10.11 2.23
C ASN A 93 -15.17 -11.48 2.86
N LYS A 94 -14.45 -12.54 2.43
CA LYS A 94 -14.60 -13.89 3.00
C LYS A 94 -14.26 -13.94 4.50
N ARG A 95 -13.53 -12.95 5.02
CA ARG A 95 -13.00 -12.94 6.38
C ARG A 95 -13.77 -12.01 7.32
N ASN A 96 -14.81 -11.31 6.85
CA ASN A 96 -15.49 -10.24 7.59
C ASN A 96 -14.53 -9.15 8.14
N THR A 97 -13.33 -9.03 7.56
CA THR A 97 -12.30 -8.06 7.95
C THR A 97 -12.16 -6.95 6.91
N LEU A 98 -13.17 -6.76 6.06
CA LEU A 98 -13.14 -5.74 5.03
C LEU A 98 -13.47 -4.38 5.64
N TYR A 99 -12.42 -3.61 5.92
CA TYR A 99 -12.50 -2.28 6.53
C TYR A 99 -13.10 -1.25 5.55
N LYS A 100 -13.57 -0.12 6.08
CA LYS A 100 -14.16 0.95 5.27
C LYS A 100 -13.11 1.57 4.36
N SER A 101 -11.91 1.83 4.87
CA SER A 101 -10.79 2.37 4.08
C SER A 101 -10.47 1.45 2.88
N GLU A 102 -10.37 0.15 3.12
CA GLU A 102 -10.12 -0.86 2.09
C GLU A 102 -11.21 -0.87 1.01
N LYS A 103 -12.50 -0.78 1.41
CA LYS A 103 -13.62 -0.70 0.45
C LYS A 103 -13.50 0.51 -0.46
N ILE A 104 -13.19 1.66 0.12
CA ILE A 104 -13.06 2.92 -0.60
C ILE A 104 -11.89 2.86 -1.58
N ILE A 105 -10.72 2.35 -1.14
CA ILE A 105 -9.55 2.15 -2.00
C ILE A 105 -9.86 1.18 -3.14
N LEU A 106 -10.49 0.03 -2.85
CA LEU A 106 -10.84 -0.96 -3.87
C LEU A 106 -11.82 -0.41 -4.90
N ARG A 107 -12.80 0.38 -4.46
CA ARG A 107 -13.76 1.06 -5.36
C ARG A 107 -13.03 2.06 -6.25
N PHE A 108 -12.15 2.90 -5.69
CA PHE A 108 -11.35 3.86 -6.45
C PHE A 108 -10.53 3.15 -7.54
N ILE A 109 -9.78 2.12 -7.16
CA ILE A 109 -8.92 1.36 -8.07
C ILE A 109 -9.71 0.70 -9.20
N LYS A 110 -10.89 0.15 -8.89
CA LYS A 110 -11.77 -0.45 -9.89
C LYS A 110 -12.28 0.58 -10.91
N ASN A 111 -12.56 1.80 -10.48
CA ASN A 111 -13.13 2.85 -11.33
C ASN A 111 -12.05 3.71 -12.03
N TYR A 112 -10.80 3.66 -11.58
CA TYR A 112 -9.73 4.47 -12.15
C TYR A 112 -9.57 4.32 -13.68
N PRO A 113 -9.65 3.12 -14.29
CA PRO A 113 -9.49 2.97 -15.74
C PRO A 113 -10.56 3.67 -16.59
N SER A 114 -11.73 4.02 -16.02
CA SER A 114 -12.76 4.76 -16.76
C SER A 114 -12.54 6.28 -16.75
N LEU A 115 -11.54 6.77 -16.03
CA LEU A 115 -11.18 8.19 -16.01
C LEU A 115 -10.30 8.50 -17.23
N ALA A 116 -10.73 9.46 -18.05
CA ALA A 116 -10.03 9.80 -19.29
C ALA A 116 -9.30 11.15 -19.21
N GLY A 117 -9.82 12.08 -18.40
CA GLY A 117 -9.29 13.43 -18.27
C GLY A 117 -8.39 13.64 -17.05
N GLN A 118 -7.32 14.43 -17.19
CA GLN A 118 -6.47 14.83 -16.06
C GLN A 118 -7.28 15.52 -14.93
N GLN A 119 -8.30 16.31 -15.29
CA GLN A 119 -9.18 16.95 -14.31
C GLN A 119 -10.05 15.92 -13.56
N GLU A 120 -10.59 14.93 -14.26
CA GLU A 120 -11.37 13.83 -13.66
C GLU A 120 -10.51 13.00 -12.71
N ILE A 121 -9.27 12.71 -13.12
CA ILE A 121 -8.30 11.99 -12.28
C ILE A 121 -8.02 12.77 -10.99
N ILE A 122 -7.70 14.06 -11.09
CA ILE A 122 -7.44 14.90 -9.90
C ILE A 122 -8.70 14.99 -9.02
N ALA A 123 -9.88 15.13 -9.62
CA ALA A 123 -11.15 15.15 -8.88
C ALA A 123 -11.38 13.85 -8.11
N ALA A 124 -11.16 12.69 -8.75
CA ALA A 124 -11.29 11.38 -8.12
C ALA A 124 -10.30 11.20 -6.95
N PHE A 125 -9.07 11.69 -7.07
CA PHE A 125 -8.12 11.69 -5.96
C PHE A 125 -8.54 12.60 -4.81
N LYS A 126 -9.10 13.77 -5.09
CA LYS A 126 -9.65 14.68 -4.06
C LYS A 126 -10.84 14.05 -3.34
N GLU A 127 -11.73 13.40 -4.08
CA GLU A 127 -12.86 12.65 -3.52
C GLU A 127 -12.37 11.53 -2.61
N LEU A 128 -11.44 10.70 -3.08
CA LEU A 128 -10.82 9.64 -2.28
C LEU A 128 -10.17 10.20 -1.00
N LYS A 129 -9.42 11.30 -1.10
CA LYS A 129 -8.81 11.98 0.06
C LYS A 129 -9.86 12.41 1.09
N ASN A 130 -10.95 13.03 0.63
CA ASN A 130 -12.03 13.47 1.52
C ASN A 130 -12.68 12.27 2.22
N GLU A 131 -13.00 11.21 1.49
CA GLU A 131 -13.57 9.99 2.06
C GLU A 131 -12.66 9.34 3.10
N ILE A 132 -11.36 9.23 2.79
CA ILE A 132 -10.37 8.68 3.73
C ILE A 132 -10.21 9.59 4.96
N SER A 133 -10.25 10.91 4.79
CA SER A 133 -10.08 11.85 5.91
C SER A 133 -11.14 11.69 7.00
N VAL A 134 -12.37 11.34 6.62
CA VAL A 134 -13.48 11.08 7.56
C VAL A 134 -13.21 9.84 8.42
N LEU A 135 -12.43 8.89 7.89
CA LEU A 135 -12.06 7.65 8.58
C LEU A 135 -10.85 7.77 9.51
N LEU A 136 -10.07 8.86 9.44
CA LEU A 136 -8.87 9.02 10.28
C LEU A 136 -9.18 9.01 11.78
N ASN A 137 -10.37 9.47 12.15
CA ASN A 137 -10.83 9.48 13.54
C ASN A 137 -11.59 8.21 13.94
N ASP A 138 -11.80 7.26 13.02
CA ASP A 138 -12.47 5.99 13.31
C ASP A 138 -11.46 5.03 14.00
N PRO A 139 -11.67 4.67 15.29
CA PRO A 139 -10.74 3.82 16.03
C PRO A 139 -10.59 2.42 15.41
N PHE A 140 -11.57 1.97 14.62
CA PHE A 140 -11.50 0.67 13.94
C PHE A 140 -10.62 0.71 12.69
N GLU A 141 -10.34 1.89 12.13
CA GLU A 141 -9.55 2.09 10.91
C GLU A 141 -8.09 2.44 11.20
N LYS A 142 -7.75 2.78 12.46
CA LYS A 142 -6.43 3.30 12.86
C LYS A 142 -5.25 2.47 12.34
N ARG A 143 -5.34 1.13 12.39
CA ARG A 143 -4.26 0.23 11.93
C ARG A 143 -3.96 0.36 10.44
N ALA A 144 -4.95 0.67 9.60
CA ALA A 144 -4.74 0.85 8.18
C ALA A 144 -3.85 2.07 7.89
N PHE A 145 -4.00 3.12 8.70
CA PHE A 145 -3.26 4.38 8.56
C PHE A 145 -1.89 4.40 9.26
N GLU A 146 -1.64 3.51 10.23
CA GLU A 146 -0.34 3.38 10.88
C GLU A 146 0.74 2.79 9.95
N PHE A 147 0.33 1.98 8.96
CA PHE A 147 1.27 1.24 8.11
C PHE A 147 1.80 2.06 6.93
N PHE A 148 0.90 2.74 6.23
CA PHE A 148 1.21 3.50 5.02
C PHE A 148 0.56 4.87 5.12
N ASP A 149 1.35 5.91 4.89
CA ASP A 149 0.87 7.29 4.87
C ASP A 149 0.05 7.55 3.60
N LEU A 150 -1.17 7.00 3.60
CA LEU A 150 -2.10 7.09 2.48
C LEU A 150 -2.45 8.54 2.17
N MET A 151 -2.51 9.42 3.19
CA MET A 151 -2.82 10.82 3.00
C MET A 151 -1.72 11.55 2.22
N SER A 152 -0.45 11.34 2.59
CA SER A 152 0.69 11.91 1.84
C SER A 152 0.76 11.35 0.42
N TRP A 153 0.42 10.07 0.23
CA TRP A 153 0.30 9.50 -1.10
C TRP A 153 -0.79 10.18 -1.94
N LEU A 154 -1.99 10.37 -1.41
CA LEU A 154 -3.08 11.04 -2.14
C LEU A 154 -2.73 12.49 -2.49
N GLU A 155 -2.15 13.22 -1.56
CA GLU A 155 -1.68 14.59 -1.77
C GLU A 155 -0.60 14.67 -2.84
N SER A 156 0.35 13.73 -2.86
CA SER A 156 1.37 13.69 -3.90
C SER A 156 0.76 13.62 -5.31
N LYS A 157 -0.36 12.89 -5.48
CA LYS A 157 -1.07 12.79 -6.76
C LYS A 157 -1.87 14.04 -7.09
N ILE A 158 -2.44 14.70 -6.09
CA ILE A 158 -3.21 15.94 -6.29
C ILE A 158 -2.29 17.11 -6.62
N GLU A 159 -1.17 17.25 -5.91
CA GLU A 159 -0.20 18.35 -6.04
C GLU A 159 0.85 18.10 -7.12
N LYS A 160 0.92 16.87 -7.65
CA LYS A 160 1.94 16.44 -8.63
C LYS A 160 3.37 16.58 -8.09
N LYS A 161 3.55 16.27 -6.80
CA LYS A 161 4.85 16.20 -6.12
C LYS A 161 5.22 14.74 -5.87
N SER A 162 6.48 14.49 -5.57
CA SER A 162 6.90 13.15 -5.12
C SER A 162 6.30 12.83 -3.74
N PHE A 163 6.07 11.56 -3.46
CA PHE A 163 5.60 11.13 -2.13
C PHE A 163 6.55 11.58 -1.01
N ALA A 164 7.87 11.41 -1.22
CA ALA A 164 8.88 11.82 -0.25
C ALA A 164 8.89 13.33 0.01
N GLU A 165 8.57 14.15 -1.00
CA GLU A 165 8.45 15.59 -0.83
C GLU A 165 7.30 15.96 0.12
N ILE A 166 6.10 15.41 -0.11
CA ILE A 166 4.95 15.64 0.77
C ILE A 166 5.23 15.18 2.20
N VAL A 167 5.83 13.99 2.37
CA VAL A 167 6.19 13.47 3.70
C VAL A 167 7.18 14.40 4.41
N ARG A 168 8.17 14.95 3.70
CA ARG A 168 9.12 15.92 4.29
C ARG A 168 8.45 17.23 4.66
N GLU A 169 7.56 17.76 3.83
CA GLU A 169 6.80 18.98 4.11
C GLU A 169 5.99 18.84 5.40
N LYS A 170 5.33 17.69 5.60
CA LYS A 170 4.57 17.39 6.82
C LYS A 170 5.41 17.14 8.07
N ALA A 171 6.64 16.68 7.93
CA ALA A 171 7.51 16.43 9.08
C ALA A 171 8.08 17.74 9.67
N ILE A 172 8.04 18.83 8.91
CA ILE A 172 8.58 20.14 9.28
C ILE A 172 7.48 21.07 9.83
N GLY A 173 6.20 20.80 9.52
CA GLY A 173 5.04 21.54 10.02
C GLY A 173 4.40 20.89 11.24
#